data_AF-A0A9N8HK22-F1
#
_entry.id   AF-A0A9N8HK22-F1
#
_cell.length_a   1.000
_cell.length_b   1.000
_cell.length_c   1.000
_cell.angle_alpha   90.00
_cell.angle_beta   90.00
_cell.angle_gamma   90.00
#
_symmetry.space_group_name_H-M   'P 1'
#
loop_
_entity.id
_entity.type
_entity.pdbx_description
1 polymer ?
#
loop_
_entity_poly.entity_id
_entity_poly.type
_entity_poly.pdbx_seq_one_letter_code
_entity_poly.pdbx_strand_id
1 'polypeptide(L)'
;MAKGYHSAIVFLALLLRHALAALPLQLLVNLRGTECLYDKLDEGESVTASVFILSGQALKATVRVDGPVASLESDSGNTLQAAVDEFEKGAPENSIVVEEVVDFEHLNMKDEFFDEDAASDDDELIKIQNKELSPEERINVSKTNNAKRFWSNDKNKNNSVSRNIKSFHQVTAEVEMRRESELGGLGEDGHVLTYEQKTMKDEDKLLEEDTASEEGIKDEDFHATRDKLRQLRRLLAEIHSQQQKERRRLIVHAATNKHSHSRMVLSSLMETVLFMAVTGYQVYTIRRWFRGAPALGR
;
A
#
# COMPACT_ATOMS: atom_id res chain seq x y z
N MET A 1 6.55 -11.81 -50.19
CA MET A 1 7.01 -11.41 -48.84
C MET A 1 5.98 -10.63 -48.01
N ALA A 2 4.81 -10.24 -48.53
CA ALA A 2 3.84 -9.42 -47.77
C ALA A 2 2.92 -10.19 -46.80
N LYS A 3 2.86 -11.54 -46.84
CA LYS A 3 1.93 -12.33 -46.00
C LYS A 3 2.41 -12.58 -44.56
N GLY A 4 3.69 -12.32 -44.25
CA GLY A 4 4.24 -12.56 -42.90
C GLY A 4 3.89 -11.47 -41.88
N TYR A 5 3.72 -10.22 -42.32
CA TYR A 5 3.55 -9.07 -41.42
C TYR A 5 2.17 -9.02 -40.76
N HIS A 6 1.12 -9.53 -41.42
CA HIS A 6 -0.22 -9.53 -40.83
C HIS A 6 -0.34 -10.48 -39.64
N SER A 7 0.31 -11.65 -39.67
CA SER A 7 0.27 -12.59 -38.54
C SER A 7 0.97 -12.01 -37.31
N ALA A 8 2.12 -11.35 -37.50
CA ALA A 8 2.87 -10.72 -36.40
C ALA A 8 2.10 -9.56 -35.73
N ILE A 9 1.39 -8.74 -36.52
CA ILE A 9 0.61 -7.60 -35.99
C ILE A 9 -0.59 -8.10 -35.16
N VAL A 10 -1.27 -9.16 -35.61
CA VAL A 10 -2.39 -9.75 -34.86
C VAL A 10 -1.91 -10.36 -33.54
N PHE A 11 -0.78 -11.07 -33.54
CA PHE A 11 -0.22 -11.68 -32.34
C PHE A 11 0.25 -10.61 -31.32
N LEU A 12 0.88 -9.52 -31.79
CA LEU A 12 1.27 -8.40 -30.94
C LEU A 12 0.05 -7.67 -30.34
N ALA A 13 -1.01 -7.48 -31.12
CA ALA A 13 -2.25 -6.87 -30.63
C ALA A 13 -2.98 -7.76 -29.61
N LEU A 14 -2.91 -9.08 -29.77
CA LEU A 14 -3.50 -10.03 -28.82
C LEU A 14 -2.73 -10.04 -27.49
N LEU A 15 -1.39 -10.01 -27.55
CA LEU A 15 -0.53 -9.90 -26.37
C LEU A 15 -0.74 -8.56 -25.64
N LEU A 16 -0.92 -7.47 -26.37
CA LEU A 16 -1.15 -6.15 -25.77
C LEU A 16 -2.52 -6.04 -25.08
N ARG A 17 -3.54 -6.76 -25.55
CA ARG A 17 -4.86 -6.81 -24.90
C ARG A 17 -4.85 -7.53 -23.56
N HIS A 18 -4.06 -8.59 -23.40
CA HIS A 18 -3.99 -9.33 -22.15
C HIS A 18 -3.21 -8.56 -21.06
N ALA A 19 -2.25 -7.71 -21.45
CA ALA A 19 -1.46 -6.93 -20.51
C ALA A 19 -2.21 -5.74 -19.86
N LEU A 20 -3.40 -5.39 -20.36
CA LEU A 20 -4.21 -4.27 -19.85
C LEU A 20 -5.28 -4.70 -18.83
N ALA A 21 -5.39 -5.99 -18.53
CA ALA A 21 -6.35 -6.47 -17.53
C ALA A 21 -5.88 -6.06 -16.13
N ALA A 22 -6.65 -5.18 -15.48
CA ALA A 22 -6.53 -4.77 -14.09
C ALA A 22 -5.30 -3.91 -13.71
N LEU A 23 -5.16 -2.73 -14.34
CA LEU A 23 -4.39 -1.66 -13.71
C LEU A 23 -5.17 -1.19 -12.47
N PRO A 24 -4.58 -1.26 -11.26
CA PRO A 24 -5.28 -0.82 -10.06
C PRO A 24 -5.53 0.69 -10.12
N LEU A 25 -6.71 1.13 -9.70
CA LEU A 25 -7.11 2.53 -9.74
C LEU A 25 -6.31 3.31 -8.69
N GLN A 26 -5.39 4.15 -9.14
CA GLN A 26 -4.67 5.07 -8.26
C GLN A 26 -5.39 6.42 -8.22
N LEU A 27 -5.82 6.79 -7.03
CA LEU A 27 -6.56 8.00 -6.75
C LEU A 27 -5.70 8.96 -5.92
N LEU A 28 -5.60 10.21 -6.37
CA LEU A 28 -4.89 11.26 -5.66
C LEU A 28 -5.90 12.11 -4.90
N VAL A 29 -5.94 11.96 -3.58
CA VAL A 29 -6.86 12.70 -2.71
C VAL A 29 -6.15 13.95 -2.20
N ASN A 30 -6.67 15.11 -2.58
CA ASN A 30 -6.12 16.41 -2.17
C ASN A 30 -6.32 16.70 -0.68
N LEU A 31 -5.55 17.65 -0.13
CA LEU A 31 -5.71 18.09 1.26
C LEU A 31 -7.16 18.54 1.51
N ARG A 32 -7.85 17.89 2.45
CA ARG A 32 -9.28 18.11 2.78
C ARG A 32 -10.26 17.81 1.64
N GLY A 33 -9.79 17.22 0.55
CA GLY A 33 -10.64 16.71 -0.51
C GLY A 33 -11.24 15.36 -0.14
N THR A 34 -12.35 15.04 -0.78
CA THR A 34 -12.95 13.72 -0.79
C THR A 34 -13.09 13.31 -2.25
N GLU A 35 -12.66 12.10 -2.57
CA GLU A 35 -12.84 11.55 -3.91
C GLU A 35 -13.81 10.37 -3.79
N CYS A 36 -14.87 10.39 -4.58
CA CYS A 36 -15.96 9.42 -4.51
C CYS A 36 -15.97 8.55 -5.77
N LEU A 37 -16.10 7.23 -5.58
CA LEU A 37 -16.30 6.27 -6.67
C LEU A 37 -17.71 5.71 -6.54
N TYR A 38 -18.49 5.81 -7.62
CA TYR A 38 -19.85 5.29 -7.68
C TYR A 38 -19.87 4.04 -8.53
N ASP A 39 -20.53 3.00 -8.02
CA ASP A 39 -20.64 1.73 -8.70
C ASP A 39 -22.08 1.20 -8.61
N LYS A 40 -22.61 0.67 -9.73
CA LYS A 40 -23.98 0.10 -9.78
C LYS A 40 -23.90 -1.36 -9.38
N LEU A 41 -24.61 -1.74 -8.33
CA LEU A 41 -24.67 -3.12 -7.83
C LEU A 41 -26.05 -3.71 -8.06
N ASP A 42 -26.09 -4.98 -8.46
CA ASP A 42 -27.35 -5.71 -8.63
C ASP A 42 -27.90 -6.20 -7.28
N GLU A 43 -29.20 -6.48 -7.23
CA GLU A 43 -29.84 -6.95 -6.00
C GLU A 43 -29.25 -8.30 -5.55
N GLY A 44 -28.76 -8.34 -4.30
CA GLY A 44 -28.11 -9.53 -3.74
C GLY A 44 -26.66 -9.73 -4.20
N GLU A 45 -26.08 -8.80 -4.95
CA GLU A 45 -24.67 -8.87 -5.36
C GLU A 45 -23.73 -8.51 -4.21
N SER A 46 -22.69 -9.34 -4.01
CA SER A 46 -21.65 -9.08 -3.03
C SER A 46 -20.48 -8.30 -3.64
N VAL A 47 -19.94 -7.36 -2.87
CA VAL A 47 -18.78 -6.55 -3.26
C VAL A 47 -17.72 -6.59 -2.18
N THR A 48 -16.47 -6.66 -2.60
CA THR A 48 -15.32 -6.48 -1.72
C THR A 48 -14.50 -5.30 -2.22
N ALA A 49 -14.32 -4.31 -1.35
CA ALA A 49 -13.46 -3.15 -1.62
C ALA A 49 -12.19 -3.24 -0.76
N SER A 50 -11.04 -3.04 -1.37
CA SER A 50 -9.75 -2.93 -0.70
C SER A 50 -9.10 -1.59 -1.02
N VAL A 51 -8.70 -0.88 0.02
CA VAL A 51 -8.06 0.44 -0.07
C VAL A 51 -6.66 0.35 0.51
N PHE A 52 -5.67 0.76 -0.27
CA PHE A 52 -4.27 0.79 0.13
C PHE A 52 -3.71 2.20 0.00
N ILE A 53 -3.20 2.77 1.10
CA ILE A 53 -2.54 4.08 1.03
C ILE A 53 -1.09 3.90 0.56
N LEU A 54 -0.77 4.43 -0.62
CA LEU A 54 0.55 4.28 -1.25
C LEU A 54 1.56 5.34 -0.78
N SER A 55 1.12 6.60 -0.65
CA SER A 55 1.98 7.69 -0.21
C SER A 55 1.19 8.85 0.38
N GLY A 56 1.81 9.63 1.26
CA GLY A 56 1.23 10.79 1.94
C GLY A 56 2.13 11.24 3.08
N GLN A 57 1.93 12.46 3.59
CA GLN A 57 2.69 12.92 4.77
C GLN A 57 2.23 12.20 6.05
N ALA A 58 0.93 11.91 6.14
CA ALA A 58 0.35 10.95 7.08
C ALA A 58 -0.28 9.83 6.27
N LEU A 59 -0.03 8.59 6.67
CA LEU A 59 -0.63 7.41 6.05
C LEU A 59 -1.99 7.12 6.70
N LYS A 60 -2.83 8.14 6.75
CA LYS A 60 -4.13 8.10 7.41
C LYS A 60 -5.22 8.58 6.46
N ALA A 61 -6.24 7.77 6.28
CA ALA A 61 -7.41 8.12 5.49
C ALA A 61 -8.69 7.67 6.21
N THR A 62 -9.81 8.23 5.80
CA THR A 62 -11.12 7.77 6.21
C THR A 62 -11.80 7.21 4.99
N VAL A 63 -12.14 5.93 5.03
CA VAL A 63 -12.88 5.26 3.98
C VAL A 63 -14.34 5.24 4.42
N ARG A 64 -15.23 5.68 3.54
CA ARG A 64 -16.65 5.70 3.80
C ARG A 64 -17.38 5.03 2.64
N VAL A 65 -18.22 4.06 2.97
CA VAL A 65 -19.07 3.33 2.03
C VAL A 65 -20.52 3.71 2.34
N ASP A 66 -21.16 4.31 1.36
CA ASP A 66 -22.53 4.80 1.43
C ASP A 66 -23.38 4.13 0.36
N GLY A 67 -24.63 3.78 0.69
CA GLY A 67 -25.60 3.35 -0.31
C GLY A 67 -26.94 2.91 0.27
N PRO A 68 -27.95 2.67 -0.55
CA PRO A 68 -28.03 3.01 -1.97
C PRO A 68 -28.20 4.53 -2.17
N VAL A 69 -27.49 5.10 -3.15
CA VAL A 69 -27.56 6.54 -3.48
C VAL A 69 -28.72 6.83 -4.44
N ALA A 70 -29.03 5.90 -5.34
CA ALA A 70 -30.11 6.00 -6.32
C ALA A 70 -30.86 4.67 -6.43
N SER A 71 -32.06 4.70 -7.04
CA SER A 71 -32.82 3.49 -7.36
C SER A 71 -32.12 2.67 -8.45
N LEU A 72 -32.24 1.33 -8.39
CA LEU A 72 -31.68 0.40 -9.39
C LEU A 72 -32.18 0.66 -10.82
N GLU A 73 -33.36 1.26 -10.95
CA GLU A 73 -34.01 1.58 -12.23
C GLU A 73 -33.46 2.87 -12.89
N SER A 74 -32.63 3.65 -12.20
CA SER A 74 -32.12 4.90 -12.76
C SER A 74 -30.91 4.66 -13.66
N ASP A 75 -31.15 4.55 -14.97
CA ASP A 75 -30.08 4.33 -15.96
C ASP A 75 -29.53 5.63 -16.59
N SER A 76 -30.07 6.80 -16.22
CA SER A 76 -29.62 8.08 -16.79
C SER A 76 -28.62 8.80 -15.90
N GLY A 77 -27.54 9.33 -16.48
CA GLY A 77 -26.53 10.09 -15.74
C GLY A 77 -27.09 11.32 -15.03
N ASN A 78 -28.10 11.98 -15.61
CA ASN A 78 -28.75 13.15 -15.00
C ASN A 78 -29.56 12.77 -13.75
N THR A 79 -30.28 11.64 -13.77
CA THR A 79 -31.01 11.15 -12.59
C THR A 79 -30.05 10.70 -11.50
N LEU A 80 -28.92 10.10 -11.88
CA LEU A 80 -27.88 9.72 -10.92
C LEU A 80 -27.28 10.97 -10.26
N GLN A 81 -26.93 11.99 -11.03
CA GLN A 81 -26.40 13.24 -10.46
C GLN A 81 -27.40 13.91 -9.51
N ALA A 82 -28.69 13.96 -9.88
CA ALA A 82 -29.73 14.53 -9.02
C ALA A 82 -29.88 13.75 -7.70
N ALA A 83 -29.80 12.41 -7.76
CA ALA A 83 -29.86 11.55 -6.58
C ALA A 83 -28.61 11.71 -5.69
N VAL A 84 -27.42 11.87 -6.28
CA VAL A 84 -26.19 12.20 -5.56
C VAL A 84 -26.33 13.54 -4.83
N ASP A 85 -26.78 14.58 -5.53
CA ASP A 85 -26.98 15.92 -4.95
C ASP A 85 -28.04 15.92 -3.82
N GLU A 86 -29.02 15.01 -3.87
CA GLU A 86 -30.01 14.81 -2.81
C GLU A 86 -29.42 14.07 -1.62
N PHE A 87 -28.67 12.99 -1.87
CA PHE A 87 -27.99 12.21 -0.84
C PHE A 87 -26.97 13.05 -0.06
N GLU A 88 -26.25 13.94 -0.73
CA GLU A 88 -25.30 14.86 -0.10
C GLU A 88 -25.97 15.89 0.83
N LYS A 89 -27.24 16.26 0.57
CA LYS A 89 -28.02 17.14 1.45
C LYS A 89 -28.47 16.42 2.72
N GLY A 90 -28.60 15.10 2.66
CA GLY A 90 -28.96 14.26 3.79
C GLY A 90 -29.24 12.84 3.32
N ALA A 91 -28.52 11.88 3.89
CA ALA A 91 -28.73 10.48 3.56
C ALA A 91 -30.13 10.02 4.04
N PRO A 92 -30.88 9.24 3.25
CA PRO A 92 -32.19 8.73 3.63
C PRO A 92 -32.06 7.77 4.83
N GLU A 93 -33.13 7.61 5.62
CA GLU A 93 -33.11 6.77 6.84
C GLU A 93 -32.70 5.30 6.59
N ASN A 94 -32.88 4.80 5.36
CA ASN A 94 -32.54 3.44 4.95
C ASN A 94 -31.15 3.31 4.30
N SER A 95 -30.32 4.36 4.33
CA SER A 95 -28.96 4.26 3.80
C SER A 95 -28.04 3.51 4.76
N ILE A 96 -27.25 2.60 4.21
CA ILE A 96 -26.10 1.99 4.86
C ILE A 96 -24.96 3.01 4.79
N VAL A 97 -24.39 3.34 5.95
CA VAL A 97 -23.20 4.18 6.07
C VAL A 97 -22.20 3.42 6.92
N VAL A 98 -21.09 3.02 6.30
CA VAL A 98 -19.96 2.38 6.99
C VAL A 98 -18.76 3.30 6.85
N GLU A 99 -18.27 3.83 7.97
CA GLU A 99 -17.09 4.70 8.02
C GLU A 99 -15.99 4.03 8.83
N GLU A 100 -14.81 3.87 8.23
CA GLU A 100 -13.63 3.31 8.87
C GLU A 100 -12.46 4.29 8.75
N VAL A 101 -11.80 4.54 9.88
CA VAL A 101 -10.58 5.35 9.91
C VAL A 101 -9.40 4.40 9.82
N VAL A 102 -8.75 4.42 8.65
CA VAL A 102 -7.55 3.62 8.40
C VAL A 102 -6.34 4.46 8.77
N ASP A 103 -5.59 4.00 9.76
CA ASP A 103 -4.40 4.68 10.28
C ASP A 103 -3.19 3.74 10.19
N PHE A 104 -2.33 3.94 9.19
CA PHE A 104 -1.12 3.14 9.03
C PHE A 104 0.10 3.75 9.73
N GLU A 105 -0.04 4.85 10.49
CA GLU A 105 1.10 5.45 11.18
C GLU A 105 1.73 4.47 12.20
N HIS A 106 0.91 3.61 12.81
CA HIS A 106 1.38 2.56 13.72
C HIS A 106 2.19 1.44 13.04
N LEU A 107 2.09 1.27 11.70
CA LEU A 107 2.88 0.28 10.96
C LEU A 107 4.26 0.80 10.62
N ASN A 108 4.50 2.10 10.79
CA ASN A 108 5.83 2.65 10.89
C ASN A 108 6.38 2.29 12.27
N MET A 109 6.50 0.98 12.53
CA MET A 109 7.38 0.46 13.56
C MET A 109 8.73 1.02 13.16
N LYS A 110 9.14 2.10 13.85
CA LYS A 110 10.52 2.53 13.81
C LYS A 110 11.34 1.28 13.99
N ASP A 111 12.41 1.19 13.21
CA ASP A 111 13.40 0.13 13.18
C ASP A 111 14.10 -0.06 14.55
N GLU A 112 13.35 -0.16 15.65
CA GLU A 112 13.82 -0.55 16.99
C GLU A 112 14.44 -1.95 16.95
N PHE A 113 14.22 -2.71 15.86
CA PHE A 113 14.89 -3.98 15.58
C PHE A 113 16.31 -3.86 15.01
N PHE A 114 16.78 -2.66 14.66
CA PHE A 114 18.15 -2.45 14.16
C PHE A 114 19.08 -1.74 15.14
N ASP A 115 18.61 -1.41 16.35
CA ASP A 115 19.45 -0.82 17.41
C ASP A 115 19.84 -1.84 18.51
N GLU A 116 19.40 -3.11 18.46
CA GLU A 116 19.73 -4.12 19.50
C GLU A 116 21.07 -4.85 19.31
N ASP A 117 21.76 -4.72 18.17
CA ASP A 117 23.06 -5.40 17.95
C ASP A 117 24.28 -4.48 18.16
N ALA A 118 24.07 -3.27 18.69
CA ALA A 118 25.15 -2.43 19.22
C ALA A 118 25.13 -2.34 20.75
N ALA A 119 24.42 -3.26 21.42
CA ALA A 119 24.76 -3.60 22.79
C ALA A 119 26.16 -4.22 22.78
N SER A 120 27.13 -3.45 23.28
CA SER A 120 28.38 -4.00 23.78
C SER A 120 28.09 -5.21 24.66
N ASP A 121 29.02 -6.15 24.71
CA ASP A 121 29.09 -7.32 25.60
C ASP A 121 29.06 -6.97 27.12
N ASP A 122 28.30 -5.96 27.56
CA ASP A 122 28.23 -5.49 28.94
C ASP A 122 26.99 -6.02 29.70
N ASP A 123 26.00 -6.61 29.03
CA ASP A 123 24.84 -7.23 29.68
C ASP A 123 25.13 -8.61 30.28
N GLU A 124 26.28 -9.22 29.97
CA GLU A 124 26.81 -10.34 30.76
C GLU A 124 27.37 -9.89 32.12
N LEU A 125 27.74 -8.62 32.29
CA LEU A 125 28.27 -8.08 33.55
C LEU A 125 27.18 -7.86 34.62
N ILE A 126 25.94 -7.59 34.22
CA ILE A 126 24.81 -7.40 35.15
C ILE A 126 24.28 -8.74 35.70
N LYS A 127 24.41 -9.84 34.95
CA LYS A 127 24.10 -11.19 35.46
C LYS A 127 25.14 -11.71 36.46
N ILE A 128 26.38 -11.22 36.38
CA ILE A 128 27.45 -11.58 37.31
C ILE A 128 27.33 -10.78 38.62
N GLN A 129 26.98 -9.49 38.58
CA GLN A 129 26.80 -8.70 39.81
C GLN A 129 25.63 -9.20 40.70
N ASN A 130 24.55 -9.73 40.11
CA ASN A 130 23.38 -10.20 40.88
C ASN A 130 23.60 -11.51 41.67
N LYS A 131 24.72 -12.22 41.45
CA LYS A 131 25.06 -13.41 42.24
C LYS A 131 25.76 -13.08 43.56
N GLU A 132 26.27 -11.86 43.75
CA GLU A 132 26.95 -11.44 44.99
C GLU A 132 26.11 -10.54 45.90
N LEU A 133 24.86 -10.18 45.54
CA LEU A 133 24.02 -9.39 46.45
C LEU A 133 23.49 -10.23 47.61
N SER A 134 23.73 -9.69 48.81
CA SER A 134 23.21 -10.14 50.10
C SER A 134 21.68 -10.29 50.05
N PRO A 135 21.09 -11.27 50.77
CA PRO A 135 19.63 -11.49 50.79
C PRO A 135 18.80 -10.23 51.09
N GLU A 136 19.34 -9.28 51.87
CA GLU A 136 18.63 -8.06 52.24
C GLU A 136 18.53 -7.04 51.10
N GLU A 137 19.56 -6.92 50.25
CA GLU A 137 19.56 -5.96 49.14
C GLU A 137 18.63 -6.40 48.00
N ARG A 138 18.43 -7.72 47.83
CA ARG A 138 17.47 -8.29 46.86
C ARG A 138 16.03 -7.85 47.12
N ILE A 139 15.68 -7.59 48.39
CA ILE A 139 14.33 -7.14 48.76
C ILE A 139 14.10 -5.68 48.37
N ASN A 140 15.12 -4.82 48.43
CA ASN A 140 14.99 -3.41 48.07
C ASN A 140 14.93 -3.19 46.55
N VAL A 141 15.68 -3.95 45.76
CA VAL A 141 15.64 -3.88 44.28
C VAL A 141 14.28 -4.37 43.72
N SER A 142 13.68 -5.39 44.37
CA SER A 142 12.32 -5.85 44.06
C SER A 142 11.26 -4.75 44.31
N LYS A 143 11.39 -4.00 45.40
CA LYS A 143 10.44 -2.93 45.76
C LYS A 143 10.51 -1.74 44.81
N THR A 144 11.71 -1.32 44.38
CA THR A 144 11.87 -0.19 43.45
C THR A 144 11.37 -0.51 42.04
N ASN A 145 11.58 -1.75 41.56
CA ASN A 145 11.09 -2.17 40.25
C ASN A 145 9.56 -2.31 40.19
N ASN A 146 8.93 -2.77 41.28
CA ASN A 146 7.46 -2.83 41.36
C ASN A 146 6.81 -1.44 41.47
N ALA A 147 7.45 -0.50 42.18
CA ALA A 147 6.96 0.89 42.22
C ALA A 147 7.01 1.54 40.83
N LYS A 148 8.07 1.33 40.04
CA LYS A 148 8.17 1.86 38.66
C LYS A 148 7.07 1.33 37.73
N ARG A 149 6.66 0.07 37.85
CA ARG A 149 5.55 -0.49 37.05
C ARG A 149 4.19 0.12 37.40
N PHE A 150 3.98 0.50 38.66
CA PHE A 150 2.72 1.09 39.10
C PHE A 150 2.49 2.50 38.53
N TRP A 151 3.54 3.32 38.41
CA TRP A 151 3.42 4.68 37.86
C TRP A 151 3.24 4.75 36.33
N SER A 152 3.53 3.67 35.58
CA SER A 152 3.31 3.65 34.12
C SER A 152 1.87 3.36 33.72
N ASN A 153 1.07 2.70 34.57
CA ASN A 153 -0.30 2.30 34.19
C ASN A 153 -1.37 3.36 34.41
N ASP A 154 -1.10 4.41 35.18
CA ASP A 154 -2.11 5.41 35.58
C ASP A 154 -2.26 6.61 34.61
N LYS A 155 -1.43 6.68 33.56
CA LYS A 155 -1.49 7.79 32.59
C LYS A 155 -2.47 7.59 31.43
N ASN A 156 -3.20 6.47 31.36
CA ASN A 156 -3.96 6.11 30.16
C ASN A 156 -5.50 6.27 30.25
N LYS A 157 -6.02 7.08 31.17
CA LYS A 157 -7.48 7.19 31.39
C LYS A 157 -8.06 8.59 31.57
N ASN A 158 -7.45 9.61 30.96
CA ASN A 158 -8.09 10.92 30.86
C ASN A 158 -8.56 11.19 29.44
N ASN A 159 -9.89 11.12 29.32
CA ASN A 159 -10.74 11.56 28.22
C ASN A 159 -10.39 13.01 27.85
N SER A 160 -9.36 13.22 27.04
CA SER A 160 -9.14 14.49 26.37
C SER A 160 -10.06 14.49 25.15
N VAL A 161 -11.12 15.31 25.21
CA VAL A 161 -11.77 15.84 24.01
C VAL A 161 -10.74 16.77 23.36
N SER A 162 -9.69 16.17 22.82
CA SER A 162 -8.76 16.83 21.93
C SER A 162 -9.59 17.10 20.70
N ARG A 163 -9.94 18.38 20.48
CA ARG A 163 -10.40 18.84 19.17
C ARG A 163 -9.20 18.66 18.24
N ASN A 164 -9.07 17.43 17.78
CA ASN A 164 -8.03 16.97 16.90
C ASN A 164 -8.29 17.69 15.59
N ILE A 165 -7.60 18.81 15.39
CA ILE A 165 -7.55 19.50 14.11
C ILE A 165 -6.84 18.50 13.21
N LYS A 166 -7.62 17.60 12.60
CA LYS A 166 -7.14 16.56 11.69
C LYS A 166 -6.45 17.29 10.55
N SER A 167 -5.12 17.33 10.58
CA SER A 167 -4.32 17.79 9.45
C SER A 167 -4.41 16.70 8.40
N PHE A 168 -5.41 16.79 7.52
CA PHE A 168 -5.53 15.89 6.39
C PHE A 168 -4.47 16.26 5.37
N HIS A 169 -3.48 15.40 5.20
CA HIS A 169 -2.45 15.55 4.20
C HIS A 169 -2.93 14.99 2.86
N GLN A 170 -2.25 15.36 1.78
CA GLN A 170 -2.49 14.76 0.47
C GLN A 170 -2.05 13.31 0.52
N VAL A 171 -2.90 12.41 0.03
CA VAL A 171 -2.67 10.98 0.05
C VAL A 171 -2.94 10.41 -1.34
N THR A 172 -2.04 9.57 -1.82
CA THR A 172 -2.29 8.71 -2.98
C THR A 172 -2.71 7.35 -2.48
N ALA A 173 -3.92 6.91 -2.87
CA ALA A 173 -4.46 5.62 -2.50
C ALA A 173 -4.70 4.77 -3.75
N GLU A 174 -4.52 3.47 -3.62
CA GLU A 174 -4.93 2.45 -4.57
C GLU A 174 -6.24 1.87 -4.07
N VAL A 175 -7.27 1.94 -4.91
CA VAL A 175 -8.59 1.38 -4.60
C VAL A 175 -8.87 0.27 -5.58
N GLU A 176 -9.23 -0.89 -5.05
CA GLU A 176 -9.64 -2.05 -5.83
C GLU A 176 -11.02 -2.47 -5.34
N MET A 177 -12.00 -2.47 -6.24
CA MET A 177 -13.35 -2.96 -5.99
C MET A 177 -13.57 -4.21 -6.83
N ARG A 178 -14.14 -5.24 -6.22
CA ARG A 178 -14.35 -6.54 -6.83
C ARG A 178 -15.80 -6.96 -6.62
N ARG A 179 -16.45 -7.38 -7.70
CA ARG A 179 -17.85 -7.80 -7.72
C ARG A 179 -17.99 -9.30 -7.89
N GLU A 180 -18.97 -9.88 -7.21
CA GLU A 180 -19.26 -11.31 -7.26
C GLU A 180 -19.61 -11.79 -8.68
N SER A 181 -20.43 -11.02 -9.41
CA SER A 181 -20.88 -11.35 -10.77
C SER A 181 -19.71 -11.43 -11.76
N GLU A 182 -18.72 -10.55 -11.61
CA GLU A 182 -17.54 -10.52 -12.47
C GLU A 182 -16.55 -11.63 -12.13
N LEU A 183 -16.40 -11.99 -10.85
CA LEU A 183 -15.33 -12.89 -10.39
C LEU A 183 -15.77 -14.33 -10.12
N GLY A 184 -17.05 -14.65 -10.37
CA GLY A 184 -17.54 -16.03 -10.36
C GLY A 184 -17.80 -16.57 -8.96
N GLY A 185 -18.30 -15.70 -8.07
CA GLY A 185 -18.77 -16.07 -6.73
C GLY A 185 -17.89 -15.57 -5.58
N LEU A 186 -18.31 -15.96 -4.37
CA LEU A 186 -17.61 -15.73 -3.12
C LEU A 186 -16.61 -16.85 -2.80
N GLY A 187 -15.54 -16.49 -2.10
CA GLY A 187 -14.61 -17.42 -1.46
C GLY A 187 -15.19 -18.04 -0.19
N GLU A 188 -14.41 -18.93 0.44
CA GLU A 188 -14.78 -19.58 1.71
C GLU A 188 -14.87 -18.59 2.89
N ASP A 189 -14.19 -17.46 2.77
CA ASP A 189 -14.16 -16.35 3.73
C ASP A 189 -15.35 -15.38 3.57
N GLY A 190 -16.20 -15.58 2.56
CA GLY A 190 -17.31 -14.68 2.23
C GLY A 190 -16.86 -13.41 1.50
N HIS A 191 -15.58 -13.30 1.11
CA HIS A 191 -15.10 -12.21 0.25
C HIS A 191 -15.22 -12.60 -1.22
N VAL A 192 -15.35 -11.62 -2.10
CA VAL A 192 -15.26 -11.87 -3.54
C VAL A 192 -13.86 -12.38 -3.86
N LEU A 193 -13.72 -13.34 -4.78
CA LEU A 193 -12.41 -13.89 -5.20
C LEU A 193 -11.49 -12.80 -5.77
N THR A 194 -10.17 -12.94 -5.66
CA THR A 194 -9.23 -12.02 -6.36
C THR A 194 -9.14 -12.37 -7.84
N TYR A 195 -8.66 -11.45 -8.68
CA TYR A 195 -8.43 -11.73 -10.10
C TYR A 195 -7.47 -12.91 -10.30
N GLU A 196 -6.43 -13.02 -9.47
CA GLU A 196 -5.51 -14.16 -9.52
C GLU A 196 -6.20 -15.47 -9.12
N GLN A 197 -7.01 -15.46 -8.06
CA GLN A 197 -7.77 -16.64 -7.63
C GLN A 197 -8.76 -17.10 -8.70
N LYS A 198 -9.46 -16.16 -9.35
CA LYS A 198 -10.35 -16.47 -10.47
C LYS A 198 -9.56 -17.09 -11.62
N THR A 199 -8.43 -16.50 -12.00
CA THR A 199 -7.60 -16.99 -13.11
C THR A 199 -7.15 -18.42 -12.85
N MET A 200 -6.71 -18.72 -11.63
CA MET A 200 -6.35 -20.09 -11.24
C MET A 200 -7.54 -21.05 -11.29
N LYS A 201 -8.72 -20.62 -10.83
CA LYS A 201 -9.93 -21.44 -10.86
C LYS A 201 -10.37 -21.74 -12.30
N ASP A 202 -10.27 -20.76 -13.18
CA ASP A 202 -10.58 -20.90 -14.60
C ASP A 202 -9.56 -21.81 -15.30
N GLU A 203 -8.26 -21.66 -15.01
CA GLU A 203 -7.20 -22.55 -15.51
C GLU A 203 -7.37 -24.00 -15.03
N ASP A 204 -7.70 -24.19 -13.75
CA ASP A 204 -7.95 -25.52 -13.18
C ASP A 204 -9.18 -26.17 -13.84
N LYS A 205 -10.23 -25.39 -14.12
CA LYS A 205 -11.42 -25.85 -14.85
C LYS A 205 -11.10 -26.28 -16.29
N LEU A 206 -10.31 -25.49 -17.02
CA LEU A 206 -9.90 -25.83 -18.38
C LEU A 206 -9.12 -27.14 -18.44
N LEU A 207 -8.25 -27.38 -17.47
CA LEU A 207 -7.47 -28.63 -17.40
C LEU A 207 -8.28 -29.84 -16.98
N GLU A 208 -9.43 -29.64 -16.32
CA GLU A 208 -10.38 -30.72 -16.10
C GLU A 208 -11.12 -31.06 -17.40
N GLU A 209 -11.55 -30.06 -18.16
CA GLU A 209 -12.30 -30.23 -19.41
C GLU A 209 -11.46 -30.89 -20.53
N ASP A 210 -10.22 -30.44 -20.75
CA ASP A 210 -9.33 -30.99 -21.79
C ASP A 210 -9.08 -32.50 -21.59
N THR A 211 -9.02 -32.94 -20.33
CA THR A 211 -8.71 -34.34 -20.02
C THR A 211 -9.90 -35.27 -20.03
N ALA A 212 -11.11 -34.76 -19.77
CA ALA A 212 -12.32 -35.55 -19.89
C ALA A 212 -12.56 -36.03 -21.34
N SER A 213 -11.92 -35.38 -22.32
CA SER A 213 -12.05 -35.71 -23.75
C SER A 213 -11.01 -36.72 -24.27
N GLU A 214 -9.92 -36.98 -23.55
CA GLU A 214 -8.79 -37.81 -24.03
C GLU A 214 -8.67 -39.21 -23.39
N GLU A 215 -9.39 -39.50 -22.30
CA GLU A 215 -9.11 -40.72 -21.51
C GLU A 215 -9.79 -42.00 -22.04
N GLY A 216 -8.98 -42.77 -22.78
CA GLY A 216 -9.08 -44.23 -22.96
C GLY A 216 -7.83 -44.98 -22.51
N ILE A 217 -6.94 -44.35 -21.73
CA ILE A 217 -5.64 -44.88 -21.27
C ILE A 217 -5.60 -44.84 -19.74
N LYS A 218 -5.35 -45.99 -19.10
CA LYS A 218 -5.31 -46.26 -17.64
C LYS A 218 -5.07 -45.03 -16.74
N ASP A 219 -6.13 -44.62 -16.03
CA ASP A 219 -6.24 -43.36 -15.27
C ASP A 219 -5.44 -43.29 -13.96
N GLU A 220 -5.02 -44.43 -13.41
CA GLU A 220 -4.53 -44.51 -12.01
C GLU A 220 -3.22 -43.74 -11.77
N ASP A 221 -2.23 -43.82 -12.67
CA ASP A 221 -0.93 -43.14 -12.52
C ASP A 221 -1.02 -41.64 -12.82
N PHE A 222 -2.01 -41.24 -13.63
CA PHE A 222 -2.23 -39.84 -13.97
C PHE A 222 -2.86 -39.07 -12.81
N HIS A 223 -3.81 -39.66 -12.08
CA HIS A 223 -4.42 -39.01 -10.91
C HIS A 223 -3.37 -38.57 -9.88
N ALA A 224 -2.43 -39.45 -9.52
CA ALA A 224 -1.39 -39.12 -8.55
C ALA A 224 -0.47 -37.98 -9.01
N THR A 225 -0.16 -37.92 -10.31
CA THR A 225 0.66 -36.85 -10.89
C THR A 225 -0.10 -35.53 -10.94
N ARG A 226 -1.41 -35.57 -11.25
CA ARG A 226 -2.29 -34.40 -11.33
C ARG A 226 -2.51 -33.76 -9.97
N ASP A 227 -2.69 -34.56 -8.91
CA ASP A 227 -2.81 -34.05 -7.55
C ASP A 227 -1.54 -33.33 -7.09
N LYS A 228 -0.37 -33.88 -7.41
CA LYS A 228 0.92 -33.21 -7.15
C LYS A 228 1.05 -31.90 -7.93
N LEU A 229 0.62 -31.87 -9.20
CA LEU A 229 0.69 -30.68 -10.03
C LEU A 229 -0.24 -29.57 -9.51
N ARG A 230 -1.46 -29.93 -9.07
CA ARG A 230 -2.39 -29.02 -8.38
C ARG A 230 -1.78 -28.47 -7.09
N GLN A 231 -1.17 -29.33 -6.27
CA GLN A 231 -0.53 -28.92 -5.03
C GLN A 231 0.63 -27.95 -5.28
N LEU A 232 1.48 -28.23 -6.28
CA LEU A 232 2.58 -27.34 -6.66
C LEU A 232 2.08 -25.97 -7.13
N ARG A 233 1.00 -25.91 -7.90
CA ARG A 233 0.42 -24.63 -8.34
C ARG A 233 -0.18 -23.84 -7.19
N ARG A 234 -0.90 -24.48 -6.28
CA ARG A 234 -1.41 -23.83 -5.07
C ARG A 234 -0.27 -23.23 -4.25
N LEU A 235 0.81 -23.99 -4.03
CA LEU A 235 2.00 -23.50 -3.33
C LEU A 235 2.68 -22.35 -4.08
N LEU A 236 2.81 -22.44 -5.41
CA LEU A 236 3.39 -21.37 -6.23
C LEU A 236 2.56 -20.09 -6.13
N ALA A 237 1.24 -20.19 -6.19
CA ALA A 237 0.33 -19.06 -6.07
C ALA A 237 0.36 -18.43 -4.67
N GLU A 238 0.43 -19.26 -3.63
CA GLU A 238 0.63 -18.79 -2.26
C GLU A 238 1.95 -18.02 -2.15
N ILE A 239 3.05 -18.58 -2.65
CA ILE A 239 4.36 -17.90 -2.67
C ILE A 239 4.28 -16.59 -3.46
N HIS A 240 3.63 -16.58 -4.63
CA HIS A 240 3.49 -15.37 -5.45
C HIS A 240 2.69 -14.29 -4.71
N SER A 241 1.59 -14.66 -4.06
CA SER A 241 0.79 -13.74 -3.26
C SER A 241 1.59 -13.16 -2.08
N GLN A 242 2.39 -13.99 -1.39
CA GLN A 242 3.29 -13.54 -0.34
C GLN A 242 4.39 -12.62 -0.88
N GLN A 243 4.98 -12.94 -2.04
CA GLN A 243 5.98 -12.08 -2.68
C GLN A 243 5.40 -10.74 -3.10
N GLN A 244 4.17 -10.70 -3.63
CA GLN A 244 3.49 -9.46 -3.93
C GLN A 244 3.25 -8.64 -2.66
N LYS A 245 2.84 -9.28 -1.56
CA LYS A 245 2.68 -8.63 -0.25
C LYS A 245 3.99 -8.04 0.26
N GLU A 246 5.10 -8.78 0.20
CA GLU A 246 6.43 -8.29 0.58
C GLU A 246 6.92 -7.19 -0.36
N ARG A 247 6.69 -7.30 -1.68
CA ARG A 247 7.00 -6.22 -2.63
C ARG A 247 6.22 -4.96 -2.32
N ARG A 248 4.92 -5.06 -2.01
CA ARG A 248 4.10 -3.91 -1.59
C ARG A 248 4.70 -3.29 -0.32
N ARG A 249 5.07 -4.10 0.68
CA ARG A 249 5.77 -3.63 1.89
C ARG A 249 7.08 -2.91 1.58
N LEU A 250 7.93 -3.48 0.72
CA LEU A 250 9.20 -2.88 0.31
C LEU A 250 9.00 -1.59 -0.48
N ILE A 251 7.98 -1.51 -1.34
CA ILE A 251 7.65 -0.28 -2.08
C ILE A 251 7.22 0.82 -1.10
N VAL A 252 6.40 0.49 -0.11
CA VAL A 252 5.98 1.44 0.94
C VAL A 252 7.20 1.92 1.73
N HIS A 253 8.07 1.02 2.21
CA HIS A 253 9.31 1.40 2.90
C HIS A 253 10.27 2.20 2.00
N ALA A 254 10.38 1.84 0.72
CA ALA A 254 11.22 2.56 -0.23
C ALA A 254 10.66 3.96 -0.51
N ALA A 255 9.34 4.13 -0.59
CA ALA A 255 8.69 5.41 -0.78
C ALA A 255 8.84 6.31 0.45
N THR A 256 8.62 5.78 1.66
CA THR A 256 8.84 6.53 2.90
C THR A 256 10.30 6.91 3.08
N ASN A 257 11.24 6.01 2.77
CA ASN A 257 12.66 6.29 2.87
C ASN A 257 13.16 7.27 1.77
N LYS A 258 12.67 7.15 0.52
CA LYS A 258 13.04 8.09 -0.58
C LYS A 258 12.61 9.53 -0.29
N HIS A 259 11.50 9.74 0.40
CA HIS A 259 11.03 11.09 0.69
C HIS A 259 11.97 11.82 1.69
N SER A 260 12.67 11.06 2.55
CA SER A 260 13.74 11.60 3.41
C SER A 260 15.04 11.83 2.63
N HIS A 261 15.49 10.83 1.85
CA HIS A 261 16.80 10.87 1.22
C HIS A 261 16.90 11.85 0.03
N SER A 262 15.81 12.06 -0.73
CA SER A 262 15.83 12.95 -1.90
C SER A 262 16.04 14.43 -1.52
N ARG A 263 15.50 14.89 -0.39
CA ARG A 263 15.71 16.26 0.10
C ARG A 263 17.16 16.51 0.54
N MET A 264 17.82 15.49 1.11
CA MET A 264 19.22 15.57 1.51
C MET A 264 20.15 15.70 0.29
N VAL A 265 19.90 14.91 -0.77
CA VAL A 265 20.71 14.93 -1.99
C VAL A 265 20.44 16.18 -2.84
N LEU A 266 19.20 16.65 -2.91
CA LEU A 266 18.88 17.91 -3.62
C LEU A 266 19.54 19.13 -2.96
N SER A 267 19.62 19.16 -1.63
CA SER A 267 20.29 20.25 -0.92
C SER A 267 21.78 20.31 -1.23
N SER A 268 22.49 19.17 -1.20
CA SER A 268 23.93 19.14 -1.49
C SER A 268 24.24 19.41 -2.97
N LEU A 269 23.38 18.98 -3.89
CA LEU A 269 23.52 19.30 -5.31
C LEU A 269 23.31 20.79 -5.58
N MET A 270 22.26 21.38 -5.00
CA MET A 270 21.95 22.80 -5.17
C MET A 270 23.04 23.69 -4.57
N GLU A 271 23.61 23.28 -3.42
CA GLU A 271 24.76 23.93 -2.81
C GLU A 271 26.01 23.89 -3.72
N THR A 272 26.30 22.74 -4.33
CA THR A 272 27.44 22.61 -5.26
C THR A 272 27.27 23.50 -6.50
N VAL A 273 26.05 23.55 -7.06
CA VAL A 273 25.72 24.42 -8.20
C VAL A 273 25.84 25.89 -7.81
N LEU A 274 25.38 26.27 -6.61
CA LEU A 274 25.51 27.63 -6.10
C LEU A 274 26.99 28.04 -5.97
N PHE A 275 27.85 27.15 -5.45
CA PHE A 275 29.29 27.40 -5.36
C PHE A 275 29.94 27.56 -6.74
N MET A 276 29.58 26.73 -7.73
CA MET A 276 30.06 26.91 -9.11
C MET A 276 29.59 28.24 -9.72
N ALA A 277 28.36 28.69 -9.43
CA ALA A 277 27.84 29.96 -9.91
C ALA A 277 28.57 31.16 -9.28
N VAL A 278 28.79 31.14 -7.97
CA VAL A 278 29.49 32.21 -7.23
C VAL A 278 30.95 32.32 -7.66
N THR A 279 31.65 31.18 -7.77
CA THR A 279 33.04 31.15 -8.23
C THR A 279 33.15 31.62 -9.69
N GLY A 280 32.22 31.20 -10.56
CA GLY A 280 32.12 31.70 -11.93
C GLY A 280 31.90 33.22 -12.00
N TYR A 281 31.03 33.75 -11.13
CA TYR A 281 30.76 35.19 -11.03
C TYR A 281 32.00 35.98 -10.56
N GLN A 282 32.73 35.47 -9.56
CA GLN A 282 33.99 36.07 -9.10
C GLN A 282 35.02 36.14 -10.25
N VAL A 283 35.23 35.05 -10.98
CA VAL A 283 36.16 35.03 -12.13
C VAL A 283 35.71 36.00 -13.22
N TYR A 284 34.40 36.08 -13.48
CA TYR A 284 33.84 37.02 -14.45
C TYR A 284 34.10 38.48 -14.06
N THR A 285 33.84 38.86 -12.79
CA THR A 285 34.03 40.24 -12.31
C THR A 285 35.49 40.67 -12.35
N ILE A 286 36.42 39.80 -11.95
CA ILE A 286 37.87 40.08 -12.04
C ILE A 286 38.28 40.31 -13.50
N ARG A 287 37.83 39.44 -14.42
CA ARG A 287 38.13 39.60 -15.86
C ARG A 287 37.52 40.88 -16.45
N ARG A 288 36.33 41.27 -16.00
CA ARG A 288 35.68 42.53 -16.38
C ARG A 288 36.48 43.73 -15.88
N TRP A 289 36.96 43.70 -14.64
CA TRP A 289 37.80 44.75 -14.04
C TRP A 289 39.11 44.95 -14.83
N PHE A 290 39.83 43.87 -15.13
CA PHE A 290 41.09 43.97 -15.90
C PHE A 290 40.90 44.43 -17.35
N ARG A 291 39.72 44.25 -17.94
CA ARG A 291 39.40 44.80 -19.28
C ARG A 291 39.03 46.28 -19.25
N GLY A 292 38.52 46.78 -18.12
CA GLY A 292 38.00 48.14 -17.98
C GLY A 292 39.02 49.17 -17.48
N ALA A 293 40.11 48.73 -16.85
CA ALA A 293 41.20 49.60 -16.41
C ALA A 293 42.40 49.50 -17.36
N PRO A 294 42.59 50.42 -18.32
CA PRO A 294 43.86 50.61 -19.00
C PRO A 294 44.85 51.27 -18.01
N ALA A 295 45.27 50.50 -17.01
CA ALA A 295 46.39 50.83 -16.15
C ALA A 295 47.42 49.72 -16.42
N LEU A 296 48.56 49.93 -17.08
CA LEU A 296 49.45 51.07 -17.15
C LEU A 296 50.02 51.18 -18.57
N GLY A 297 50.20 52.41 -19.08
CA GLY A 297 51.03 52.62 -20.27
C GLY A 297 50.82 53.93 -21.05
N ARG A 298 50.82 55.08 -20.38
CA ARG A 298 51.41 56.31 -20.92
C ARG A 298 52.14 57.05 -19.81
#